data_AF-A0AAV5WJ23-F1
#
_entry.id   AF-A0AAV5WJ23-F1
#
_cell.length_a   1.000
_cell.length_b   1.000
_cell.length_c   1.000
_cell.angle_alpha   90.00
_cell.angle_beta   90.00
_cell.angle_gamma   90.00
#
_symmetry.space_group_name_H-M   'P 1'
#
loop_
_entity.id
_entity.type
_entity.pdbx_description
1 polymer ?
#
loop_
_entity_poly.entity_id
_entity_poly.type
_entity_poly.pdbx_seq_one_letter_code
_entity_poly.pdbx_strand_id
1 'polypeptide(L)'
;LQSVIDQSEGFLLNSTVFSISAKLALADRYRLVLLQNHCLIALDSVDKITALTETEEYKKLSDTTKAALLEKTMQLLKEESA
;
A
#
# COMPACT_ATOMS: atom_id res chain seq x y z
N LEU A 1 12.49 -19.66 14.26
CA LEU A 1 12.13 -19.97 12.87
C LEU A 1 11.38 -18.75 12.34
N GLN A 2 11.89 -18.05 11.32
CA GLN A 2 11.06 -17.07 10.60
C GLN A 2 10.09 -17.82 9.70
N SER A 3 8.82 -17.42 9.71
CA SER A 3 7.82 -17.98 8.82
C SER A 3 8.20 -17.70 7.35
N VAL A 4 7.74 -18.55 6.44
CA VAL A 4 7.83 -18.29 4.99
C VAL A 4 7.20 -16.95 4.64
N ILE A 5 6.16 -16.56 5.39
CA ILE A 5 5.48 -15.27 5.26
C ILE A 5 6.43 -14.11 5.64
N ASP A 6 7.14 -14.19 6.76
CA ASP A 6 8.06 -13.14 7.20
C ASP A 6 9.21 -12.93 6.21
N GLN A 7 9.74 -14.03 5.65
CA GLN A 7 10.78 -13.97 4.63
C GLN A 7 10.27 -13.36 3.32
N SER A 8 9.03 -13.71 2.93
CA SER A 8 8.39 -13.15 1.74
C SER A 8 8.12 -11.65 1.92
N GLU A 9 7.66 -11.23 3.09
CA GLU A 9 7.44 -9.82 3.43
C GLU A 9 8.77 -9.04 3.39
N GLY A 10 9.84 -9.60 3.97
CA GLY A 10 11.18 -9.02 3.90
C GLY A 10 11.70 -8.89 2.46
N PHE A 11 11.46 -9.88 1.61
CA PHE A 11 11.82 -9.81 0.19
C PHE A 11 11.01 -8.73 -0.55
N LEU A 12 9.70 -8.67 -0.34
CA LEU A 12 8.82 -7.69 -0.99
C LEU A 12 9.15 -6.25 -0.57
N LEU A 13 9.55 -6.03 0.68
CA LEU A 13 10.01 -4.73 1.17
C LEU A 13 11.23 -4.25 0.38
N ASN A 14 12.25 -5.11 0.25
CA ASN A 14 13.53 -4.75 -0.38
C ASN A 14 13.52 -4.82 -1.92
N SER A 15 12.54 -5.49 -2.52
CA SER A 15 12.49 -5.68 -3.98
C SER A 15 12.06 -4.41 -4.71
N THR A 16 12.78 -4.03 -5.76
CA THR A 16 12.39 -2.94 -6.69
C THR A 16 11.59 -3.45 -7.89
N VAL A 17 11.42 -4.77 -8.01
CA VAL A 17 10.74 -5.40 -9.15
C VAL A 17 9.24 -5.18 -9.12
N PHE A 18 8.65 -5.07 -7.92
CA PHE A 18 7.21 -4.88 -7.74
C PHE A 18 6.88 -3.40 -7.59
N SER A 19 5.87 -2.94 -8.32
CA SER A 19 5.27 -1.62 -8.11
C SER A 19 4.64 -1.52 -6.72
N ILE A 20 4.46 -0.30 -6.22
CA ILE A 20 3.75 -0.06 -4.95
C ILE A 20 2.33 -0.63 -5.00
N SER A 21 1.64 -0.54 -6.14
CA SER A 21 0.30 -1.11 -6.33
C SER A 21 0.28 -2.63 -6.15
N ALA A 22 1.25 -3.33 -6.75
CA ALA A 22 1.38 -4.78 -6.62
C ALA A 22 1.78 -5.20 -5.20
N LYS A 23 2.71 -4.48 -4.57
CA LYS A 23 3.10 -4.70 -3.17
C LYS A 23 1.91 -4.51 -2.23
N LEU A 24 1.11 -3.46 -2.43
CA LEU A 24 -0.06 -3.19 -1.60
C LEU A 24 -1.14 -4.27 -1.77
N ALA A 25 -1.39 -4.75 -3.00
CA ALA A 25 -2.32 -5.84 -3.24
C ALA A 25 -1.89 -7.16 -2.60
N LEU A 26 -0.59 -7.48 -2.62
CA LEU A 26 -0.03 -8.63 -1.90
C LEU A 26 -0.15 -8.45 -0.39
N ALA A 27 0.13 -7.24 0.10
CA ALA A 27 0.03 -6.93 1.52
C ALA A 27 -1.40 -7.10 2.05
N ASP A 28 -2.39 -6.60 1.31
CA ASP A 28 -3.81 -6.76 1.62
C ASP A 28 -4.23 -8.24 1.59
N ARG A 29 -3.86 -8.97 0.54
CA ARG A 29 -4.24 -10.38 0.35
C ARG A 29 -3.68 -11.31 1.42
N TYR A 30 -2.41 -11.12 1.80
CA TYR A 30 -1.71 -11.99 2.74
C TYR A 30 -1.58 -11.39 4.15
N ARG A 31 -2.22 -10.24 4.40
CA ARG A 31 -2.18 -9.51 5.68
C ARG A 31 -0.75 -9.20 6.15
N LEU A 32 0.08 -8.73 5.23
CA LEU A 32 1.47 -8.35 5.47
C LEU A 32 1.53 -6.91 6.01
N VAL A 33 1.51 -6.76 7.33
CA VAL A 33 1.33 -5.46 8.00
C VAL A 33 2.51 -4.52 7.75
N LEU A 34 3.75 -5.02 7.74
CA LEU A 34 4.94 -4.18 7.50
C LEU A 34 4.97 -3.71 6.05
N LEU A 35 4.63 -4.59 5.11
CA LEU A 35 4.55 -4.23 3.69
C LEU A 35 3.41 -3.23 3.42
N GLN A 36 2.26 -3.40 4.07
CA GLN A 36 1.15 -2.45 3.96
C GLN A 36 1.56 -1.07 4.45
N ASN A 37 2.17 -0.98 5.64
CA ASN A 37 2.68 0.28 6.20
C ASN A 37 3.73 0.92 5.28
N HIS A 38 4.68 0.15 4.76
CA HIS A 38 5.65 0.64 3.80
C HIS A 38 4.99 1.25 2.55
N CYS A 39 3.97 0.57 2.00
CA CYS A 39 3.23 1.08 0.85
C CYS A 39 2.47 2.38 1.18
N LEU A 40 1.81 2.46 2.35
CA LEU A 40 1.09 3.66 2.78
C LEU A 40 2.01 4.86 3.05
N ILE A 41 3.24 4.63 3.51
CA ILE A 41 4.26 5.69 3.67
C ILE A 41 4.74 6.17 2.30
N ALA A 42 4.94 5.25 1.34
CA ALA A 42 5.38 5.60 -0.02
C ALA A 42 4.32 6.38 -0.82
N LEU A 43 3.04 6.21 -0.47
CA LEU A 43 1.89 6.98 -0.95
C LEU A 43 1.78 8.30 -0.16
N ASP A 44 2.74 9.18 -0.41
CA ASP A 44 2.93 10.47 0.28
C ASP A 44 2.22 11.66 -0.40
N SER A 45 1.56 11.45 -1.54
CA SER A 45 0.82 12.49 -2.25
C SER A 45 -0.51 12.00 -2.79
N VAL A 46 -1.47 12.92 -2.90
CA VAL A 46 -2.79 12.65 -3.48
C VAL A 46 -2.67 12.16 -4.92
N ASP A 47 -1.72 12.69 -5.69
CA ASP A 47 -1.46 12.26 -7.06
C ASP A 47 -1.06 10.78 -7.14
N LYS A 48 -0.17 10.32 -6.25
CA LYS A 48 0.24 8.91 -6.22
C LYS A 48 -0.91 7.98 -5.84
N ILE A 49 -1.77 8.41 -4.91
CA ILE A 49 -2.96 7.65 -4.53
C ILE A 49 -3.98 7.63 -5.68
N THR A 50 -4.14 8.75 -6.38
CA THR A 50 -5.05 8.83 -7.54
C THR A 50 -4.58 7.93 -8.67
N ALA A 51 -3.29 7.97 -9.01
CA ALA A 51 -2.68 7.05 -9.98
C ALA A 51 -2.85 5.58 -9.58
N LEU A 52 -2.79 5.27 -8.28
CA LEU A 52 -3.09 3.92 -7.78
C LEU A 52 -4.52 3.49 -8.11
N THR A 53 -5.51 4.39 -8.00
CA THR A 53 -6.93 4.05 -8.27
C THR A 53 -7.19 3.62 -9.72
N GLU A 54 -6.33 4.00 -10.65
CA GLU A 54 -6.41 3.63 -12.07
C GLU A 54 -5.87 2.22 -12.35
N THR A 55 -5.19 1.60 -11.38
CA THR A 55 -4.55 0.29 -11.56
C THR A 55 -5.52 -0.89 -11.38
N GLU A 56 -5.26 -2.00 -12.08
CA GLU A 56 -6.02 -3.24 -11.90
C GLU A 56 -5.82 -3.85 -10.50
N GLU A 57 -4.68 -3.59 -9.87
CA GLU A 57 -4.38 -3.99 -8.50
C GLU A 57 -5.35 -3.33 -7.51
N TYR A 58 -5.68 -2.04 -7.71
CA TYR A 58 -6.61 -1.32 -6.83
C TYR A 58 -8.00 -1.93 -6.81
N LYS A 59 -8.49 -2.42 -7.96
CA LYS A 59 -9.79 -3.09 -8.06
C LYS A 59 -9.85 -4.35 -7.20
N LYS A 60 -8.72 -5.01 -6.99
CA LYS A 60 -8.57 -6.25 -6.21
C LYS A 60 -8.40 -6.01 -4.70
N LEU A 61 -8.20 -4.76 -4.28
CA LEU A 61 -8.06 -4.42 -2.86
C LEU A 61 -9.38 -4.62 -2.12
N SER A 62 -9.26 -5.09 -0.87
CA SER A 62 -10.35 -5.15 0.09
C SER A 62 -10.89 -3.76 0.42
N ASP A 63 -12.15 -3.73 0.86
CA ASP A 63 -12.80 -2.48 1.30
C ASP A 63 -12.05 -1.85 2.49
N THR A 64 -11.44 -2.66 3.36
CA THR A 64 -10.61 -2.19 4.48
C THR A 64 -9.40 -1.41 3.98
N THR A 65 -8.66 -1.93 3.01
CA THR A 65 -7.49 -1.23 2.47
C THR A 65 -7.87 0.01 1.66
N LYS A 66 -9.00 -0.03 0.94
CA LYS A 66 -9.55 1.15 0.26
C LYS A 66 -9.94 2.25 1.25
N ALA A 67 -10.54 1.89 2.40
CA ALA A 67 -10.85 2.84 3.45
C ALA A 67 -9.57 3.48 4.03
N ALA A 68 -8.54 2.69 4.30
CA ALA A 68 -7.25 3.22 4.77
C ALA A 68 -6.59 4.19 3.78
N LEU A 69 -6.69 3.91 2.46
CA LEU A 69 -6.22 4.83 1.42
C LEU A 69 -7.03 6.13 1.39
N LEU A 70 -8.35 6.05 1.59
CA LEU A 70 -9.20 7.23 1.66
C LEU A 70 -8.84 8.11 2.87
N GLU A 71 -8.67 7.51 4.05
CA GLU A 71 -8.23 8.22 5.26
C GLU A 71 -6.87 8.88 5.06
N LYS A 72 -5.92 8.18 4.42
CA LYS A 72 -4.61 8.72 4.07
C LYS A 72 -4.72 9.93 3.13
N THR A 73 -5.59 9.84 2.12
CA THR A 73 -5.84 10.95 1.19
C THR A 73 -6.41 12.17 1.92
N MET A 74 -7.37 11.96 2.83
CA MET A 74 -7.93 13.03 3.65
C MET A 74 -6.90 13.67 4.58
N GLN A 75 -5.92 12.89 5.07
CA GLN A 75 -4.82 13.42 5.87
C GLN A 75 -3.93 14.34 5.02
N LEU A 76 -3.50 13.87 3.84
CA LEU A 76 -2.62 14.64 2.95
C LEU A 76 -3.27 15.97 2.53
N LEU A 77 -4.56 15.95 2.18
CA LEU A 77 -5.31 17.15 1.84
C LEU A 77 -5.38 18.17 3.00
N LYS A 78 -5.45 17.70 4.25
CA LYS A 78 -5.42 18.59 5.42
C LYS A 78 -4.04 19.22 5.61
N GLU A 79 -2.99 18.43 5.43
CA GLU A 79 -1.59 18.87 5.54
C GLU A 79 -1.23 19.89 4.44
N GLU A 80 -1.78 19.78 3.24
CA GLU A 80 -1.58 20.76 2.15
C GLU A 80 -2.34 22.07 2.35
N SER A 81 -3.41 22.07 3.16
CA SER A 81 -4.26 23.24 3.43
C SER A 81 -3.86 24.03 4.68
N ALA A 82 -2.87 23.55 5.43
CA ALA A 82 -2.38 24.10 6.70
C ALA A 82 -1.06 24.87 6.52
#